data_AF-A0A832TDR6-F1
#
_entry.id   AF-A0A832TDR6-F1
#
_cell.length_a   1.000
_cell.length_b   1.000
_cell.length_c   1.000
_cell.angle_alpha   90.00
_cell.angle_beta   90.00
_cell.angle_gamma   90.00
#
_symmetry.space_group_name_H-M   'P 1'
#
loop_
_entity.id
_entity.type
_entity.pdbx_description
1 polymer ?
#
loop_
_entity_poly.entity_id
_entity_poly.type
_entity_poly.pdbx_seq_one_letter_code
_entity_poly.pdbx_strand_id
1 'polypeptide(L)'
;MVLDKVKEKVKTAVGKKKKHLLLETGAVVKEAGNSTFNHTGGWRALRPVWHQDKCTQCMLCWMYCPDDSIPQKDGKRLDYDLDFCKGCGICAQVCPFQAITMEKEQK
;
A
#
# COMPACT_ATOMS: atom_id res chain seq x y z
N MET A 1 -10.85 21.11 25.62
CA MET A 1 -9.82 21.19 26.69
C MET A 1 -9.00 19.90 26.89
N VAL A 2 -9.60 18.72 27.06
CA VAL A 2 -8.84 17.45 27.14
C VAL A 2 -8.51 16.91 25.74
N LEU A 3 -9.45 16.98 24.80
CA LEU A 3 -9.29 16.50 23.42
C LEU A 3 -8.26 17.29 22.61
N ASP A 4 -8.10 18.57 22.89
CA ASP A 4 -7.14 19.44 22.18
C ASP A 4 -5.70 19.13 22.60
N LYS A 5 -5.48 18.78 23.89
CA LYS A 5 -4.19 18.32 24.40
C LYS A 5 -3.80 16.94 23.86
N VAL A 6 -4.78 16.08 23.57
CA VAL A 6 -4.53 14.79 22.90
C VAL A 6 -4.06 15.03 21.46
N LYS A 7 -4.73 15.91 20.72
CA LYS A 7 -4.34 16.27 19.35
C LYS A 7 -2.94 16.91 19.28
N GLU A 8 -2.57 17.70 20.28
CA GLU A 8 -1.24 18.33 20.36
C GLU A 8 -0.12 17.35 20.73
N LYS A 9 -0.40 16.37 21.62
CA LYS A 9 0.52 15.26 21.93
C LYS A 9 0.74 14.32 20.74
N VAL A 10 -0.31 14.04 19.96
CA VAL A 10 -0.19 13.22 18.75
C VAL A 10 0.69 13.92 17.70
N LYS A 11 0.54 15.24 17.51
CA LYS A 11 1.40 16.02 16.60
C LYS A 11 2.87 16.07 17.02
N THR A 12 3.16 16.05 18.33
CA THR A 12 4.53 16.13 18.85
C THR A 12 5.24 14.76 18.95
N ALA A 13 4.51 13.65 18.84
CA ALA A 13 5.10 12.31 18.73
C ALA A 13 5.57 11.97 17.31
N VAL A 14 4.91 12.51 16.30
CA VAL A 14 5.23 12.28 14.87
C VAL A 14 6.39 13.16 14.39
N GLY A 15 6.79 14.17 15.17
CA GLY A 15 7.83 15.12 14.82
C GLY A 15 9.17 14.90 15.54
N LYS A 16 10.17 14.36 14.82
CA LYS A 16 11.61 14.56 15.04
C LYS A 16 12.23 13.93 16.32
N LYS A 17 12.51 12.62 16.29
CA LYS A 17 13.66 12.07 17.05
C LYS A 17 14.55 11.24 16.12
N LYS A 18 15.86 11.39 16.31
CA LYS A 18 16.94 10.91 15.42
C LYS A 18 16.80 9.42 15.09
N LYS A 19 17.02 9.10 13.82
CA LYS A 19 16.57 7.92 13.05
C LYS A 19 17.11 6.54 13.46
N HIS A 20 17.77 6.34 14.60
CA HIS A 20 18.53 5.10 14.84
C HIS A 20 18.39 4.46 16.23
N LEU A 21 17.63 5.04 17.18
CA LEU A 21 17.68 4.55 18.57
C LEU A 21 16.36 4.64 19.34
N LEU A 22 15.24 4.41 18.68
CA LEU A 22 13.97 4.04 19.32
C LEU A 22 13.27 3.05 18.39
N LEU A 23 13.88 1.88 18.20
CA LEU A 23 13.12 0.73 17.71
C LEU A 23 12.10 0.43 18.80
N GLU A 24 10.84 0.69 18.51
CA GLU A 24 9.74 0.29 19.37
C GLU A 24 9.79 -1.24 19.53
N THR A 25 9.25 -1.75 20.65
CA THR A 25 9.04 -3.20 20.78
C THR A 25 8.28 -3.69 19.54
N GLY A 26 8.89 -4.61 18.79
CA GLY A 26 8.33 -5.07 17.53
C GLY A 26 6.94 -5.66 17.71
N ALA A 27 6.10 -5.53 16.66
CA ALA A 27 4.73 -6.06 16.62
C ALA A 27 3.75 -5.49 17.67
N VAL A 28 4.01 -4.30 18.24
CA VAL A 28 3.07 -3.62 19.13
C VAL A 28 2.15 -2.69 18.35
N VAL A 29 0.85 -2.98 18.35
CA VAL A 29 -0.20 -2.09 17.83
C VAL A 29 -0.48 -1.01 18.89
N LYS A 30 0.13 0.17 18.73
CA LYS A 30 0.02 1.27 19.70
C LYS A 30 -1.33 1.99 19.71
N GLU A 31 -2.01 2.01 18.58
CA GLU A 31 -3.27 2.73 18.38
C GLU A 31 -4.13 2.02 17.33
N ALA A 32 -5.45 2.21 17.43
CA ALA A 32 -6.39 1.68 16.45
C ALA A 32 -6.25 2.40 15.10
N GLY A 33 -6.40 1.66 14.00
CA GLY A 33 -6.32 2.22 12.65
C GLY A 33 -4.90 2.53 12.16
N ASN A 34 -3.87 2.10 12.87
CA ASN A 34 -2.47 2.35 12.50
C ASN A 34 -2.04 1.71 11.17
N SER A 35 -2.82 0.77 10.62
CA SER A 35 -2.61 0.19 9.29
C SER A 35 -2.58 1.26 8.20
N THR A 36 -3.35 2.33 8.36
CA THR A 36 -3.41 3.45 7.41
C THR A 36 -2.13 4.29 7.32
N PHE A 37 -1.28 4.25 8.34
CA PHE A 37 0.01 4.96 8.35
C PHE A 37 1.20 4.01 8.15
N ASN A 38 0.94 2.71 8.01
CA ASN A 38 1.97 1.70 7.80
C ASN A 38 2.20 1.45 6.30
N HIS A 39 2.90 2.38 5.65
CA HIS A 39 3.20 2.31 4.22
C HIS A 39 4.09 1.10 3.90
N THR A 40 3.50 0.08 3.25
CA THR A 40 4.19 -1.17 2.89
C THR A 40 4.87 -1.14 1.52
N GLY A 41 4.78 -0.03 0.79
CA GLY A 41 5.34 0.11 -0.56
C GLY A 41 6.85 -0.10 -0.62
N GLY A 42 7.58 0.18 0.47
CA GLY A 42 9.02 -0.07 0.56
C GLY A 42 9.45 -1.53 0.47
N TRP A 43 8.51 -2.49 0.49
CA TRP A 43 8.79 -3.93 0.49
C TRP A 43 9.02 -4.47 -0.94
N ARG A 44 8.73 -3.68 -1.97
CA ARG A 44 8.86 -4.10 -3.36
C ARG A 44 10.31 -4.40 -3.76
N ALA A 45 10.53 -5.61 -4.25
CA ALA A 45 11.64 -5.91 -5.16
C ALA A 45 11.22 -5.75 -6.64
N LEU A 46 9.95 -6.05 -6.92
CA LEU A 46 9.31 -5.90 -8.22
C LEU A 46 8.06 -5.02 -8.09
N ARG A 47 7.69 -4.31 -9.15
CA ARG A 47 6.43 -3.56 -9.28
C ARG A 47 5.57 -4.12 -10.41
N PRO A 48 4.23 -4.10 -10.25
CA PRO A 48 3.34 -4.36 -11.36
C PRO A 48 3.30 -3.17 -12.32
N VAL A 49 3.23 -3.44 -13.62
CA VAL A 49 2.99 -2.47 -14.69
C VAL A 49 1.69 -2.86 -15.39
N TRP A 50 0.75 -1.93 -15.43
CA TRP A 50 -0.58 -2.15 -16.02
C TRP A 50 -0.61 -1.72 -17.49
N HIS A 51 -0.86 -2.68 -18.37
CA HIS A 51 -1.06 -2.49 -19.81
C HIS A 51 -2.55 -2.30 -20.09
N GLN A 52 -2.98 -1.03 -20.14
CA GLN A 52 -4.40 -0.67 -20.27
C GLN A 52 -5.04 -1.18 -21.57
N ASP A 53 -4.25 -1.28 -22.65
CA ASP A 53 -4.64 -1.78 -23.97
C ASP A 53 -5.10 -3.25 -23.95
N LYS A 54 -4.57 -4.06 -23.02
CA LYS A 54 -4.94 -5.48 -22.86
C LYS A 54 -6.00 -5.71 -21.79
N CYS A 55 -6.33 -4.69 -21.00
CA CYS A 55 -7.18 -4.83 -19.84
C CYS A 55 -8.67 -4.74 -20.22
N THR A 56 -9.42 -5.81 -19.94
CA THR A 56 -10.87 -5.87 -20.18
C THR A 56 -11.72 -5.40 -19.00
N GLN A 57 -11.09 -4.90 -17.93
CA GLN A 57 -11.76 -4.51 -16.69
C GLN A 57 -12.55 -5.65 -16.02
N CYS A 58 -12.06 -6.90 -16.10
CA CYS A 58 -12.70 -8.07 -15.46
C CYS A 58 -12.62 -8.10 -13.93
N MET A 59 -11.90 -7.17 -13.31
CA MET A 59 -11.76 -6.99 -11.85
C MET A 59 -11.12 -8.15 -11.06
N LEU A 60 -10.59 -9.19 -11.71
CA LEU A 60 -9.89 -10.27 -11.01
C LEU A 60 -8.67 -9.78 -10.24
N CYS A 61 -7.83 -8.95 -10.85
CA CYS A 61 -6.64 -8.41 -10.16
C CYS A 61 -6.99 -7.61 -8.90
N TRP A 62 -8.10 -6.87 -8.91
CA TRP A 62 -8.62 -6.15 -7.75
C TRP A 62 -9.10 -7.12 -6.67
N MET A 63 -9.96 -8.07 -7.04
CA MET A 63 -10.53 -9.07 -6.11
C MET A 63 -9.46 -9.93 -5.41
N TYR A 64 -8.37 -10.24 -6.10
CA TYR A 64 -7.28 -11.06 -5.58
C TYR A 64 -6.15 -10.25 -4.91
N CYS A 65 -6.22 -8.92 -4.89
CA CYS A 65 -5.18 -8.12 -4.23
C CYS A 65 -5.31 -8.23 -2.70
N PRO A 66 -4.34 -8.85 -1.99
CA PRO A 66 -4.45 -9.04 -0.54
C PRO A 66 -4.26 -7.74 0.26
N ASP A 67 -3.71 -6.69 -0.37
CA ASP A 67 -3.33 -5.42 0.26
C ASP A 67 -4.19 -4.25 -0.23
N ASP A 68 -5.31 -4.52 -0.94
CA ASP A 68 -6.22 -3.51 -1.51
C ASP A 68 -5.51 -2.38 -2.27
N SER A 69 -4.38 -2.69 -2.91
CA SER A 69 -3.51 -1.71 -3.56
C SER A 69 -3.88 -1.43 -5.01
N ILE A 70 -5.11 -1.78 -5.42
CA ILE A 70 -5.65 -1.53 -6.75
C ILE A 70 -6.99 -0.80 -6.58
N PRO A 71 -7.00 0.53 -6.41
CA PRO A 71 -8.23 1.30 -6.36
C PRO A 71 -9.14 1.02 -7.55
N GLN A 72 -10.45 1.18 -7.36
CA GLN A 72 -11.43 1.06 -8.43
C GLN A 72 -12.47 2.17 -8.32
N LYS A 73 -13.06 2.53 -9.45
CA LYS A 73 -14.20 3.42 -9.53
C LYS A 73 -15.17 2.91 -10.58
N ASP A 74 -16.45 2.87 -10.23
CA ASP A 74 -17.54 2.47 -11.13
C ASP A 74 -17.31 1.11 -11.80
N GLY A 75 -16.73 0.15 -11.05
CA GLY A 75 -16.47 -1.21 -11.54
C GLY A 75 -15.26 -1.31 -12.48
N LYS A 76 -14.42 -0.28 -12.55
CA LYS A 76 -13.17 -0.27 -13.32
C LYS A 76 -11.99 -0.04 -12.38
N ARG A 77 -10.96 -0.87 -12.51
CA ARG A 77 -9.70 -0.65 -11.80
C ARG A 77 -9.05 0.65 -12.28
N LEU A 78 -8.36 1.29 -11.35
CA LEU A 78 -7.47 2.42 -11.59
C LEU A 78 -6.01 1.94 -11.52
N ASP A 79 -5.08 2.89 -11.49
CA ASP A 79 -3.67 2.57 -11.30
C ASP A 79 -3.38 2.09 -9.86
N TYR A 80 -2.22 1.47 -9.66
CA TYR A 80 -1.82 0.93 -8.37
C TYR A 80 -1.59 2.03 -7.32
N ASP A 81 -2.02 1.75 -6.09
CA ASP A 81 -1.51 2.47 -4.92
C ASP A 81 -0.14 1.89 -4.53
N LEU A 82 0.93 2.55 -4.98
CA LEU A 82 2.31 2.14 -4.71
C LEU A 82 2.78 2.50 -3.29
N ASP A 83 2.00 3.19 -2.48
CA ASP A 83 2.35 3.40 -1.07
C ASP A 83 2.10 2.14 -0.24
N PHE A 84 1.21 1.26 -0.70
CA PHE A 84 0.86 0.01 -0.03
C PHE A 84 1.20 -1.24 -0.84
N CYS A 85 1.29 -1.16 -2.17
CA CYS A 85 1.59 -2.31 -3.02
C CYS A 85 2.95 -2.94 -2.66
N LYS A 86 2.92 -4.19 -2.19
CA LYS A 86 4.13 -4.96 -1.83
C LYS A 86 4.85 -5.60 -3.02
N GLY A 87 4.25 -5.57 -4.21
CA GLY A 87 4.84 -6.17 -5.40
C GLY A 87 4.81 -7.71 -5.42
N CYS A 88 3.82 -8.33 -4.76
CA CYS A 88 3.72 -9.78 -4.61
C CYS A 88 3.46 -10.56 -5.92
N GLY A 89 3.00 -9.88 -6.97
CA GLY A 89 2.79 -10.48 -8.29
C GLY A 89 1.48 -11.26 -8.48
N ILE A 90 0.65 -11.44 -7.44
CA ILE A 90 -0.63 -12.17 -7.53
C ILE A 90 -1.51 -11.58 -8.64
N CYS A 91 -1.63 -10.25 -8.70
CA CYS A 91 -2.42 -9.57 -9.73
C CYS A 91 -1.99 -9.91 -11.17
N ALA A 92 -0.69 -10.11 -11.41
CA ALA A 92 -0.17 -10.53 -12.70
C ALA A 92 -0.48 -12.01 -12.98
N GLN A 93 -0.31 -12.88 -11.98
CA GLN A 93 -0.58 -14.30 -12.09
C GLN A 93 -2.05 -14.62 -12.39
N VAL A 94 -2.99 -13.91 -11.75
CA VAL A 94 -4.42 -14.15 -11.94
C VAL A 94 -5.01 -13.49 -13.18
N CYS A 95 -4.25 -12.64 -13.88
CA CYS A 95 -4.76 -11.92 -15.04
C CYS A 95 -4.83 -12.83 -16.27
N PRO A 96 -6.03 -13.23 -16.75
CA PRO A 96 -6.14 -14.14 -17.88
C PRO A 96 -5.78 -13.47 -19.21
N PHE A 97 -5.70 -12.13 -19.24
CA PHE A 97 -5.39 -11.33 -20.42
C PHE A 97 -3.93 -10.88 -20.49
N GLN A 98 -3.10 -11.28 -19.51
CA GLN A 98 -1.70 -10.86 -19.41
C GLN A 98 -1.53 -9.33 -19.49
N ALA A 99 -2.49 -8.58 -18.94
CA ALA A 99 -2.52 -7.13 -18.95
C ALA A 99 -1.63 -6.49 -17.86
N ILE A 100 -0.89 -7.31 -17.11
CA ILE A 100 -0.02 -6.86 -16.01
C ILE A 100 1.31 -7.60 -16.12
N THR A 101 2.42 -6.87 -16.15
CA THR A 101 3.78 -7.43 -16.07
C THR A 101 4.43 -7.03 -14.75
N MET A 102 5.41 -7.83 -14.29
CA MET A 102 6.21 -7.49 -13.12
C MET A 102 7.60 -7.02 -13.57
N GLU A 103 8.01 -5.84 -13.14
CA GLU A 103 9.30 -5.22 -13.46
C GLU A 103 10.12 -4.96 -12.19
N LYS A 104 11.43 -4.76 -12.32
CA LYS A 104 12.27 -4.35 -11.17
C LYS A 104 11.80 -3.00 -10.62
N GLU A 105 11.76 -2.90 -9.30
CA GLU A 105 11.46 -1.63 -8.61
C GLU A 105 12.50 -0.57 -8.99
N GLN A 106 12.04 0.64 -9.27
CA GLN A 106 12.89 1.81 -9.52
C GLN A 106 12.87 2.68 -8.27
N LYS A 107 14.05 2.97 -7.70
CA LYS A 107 14.23 3.81 -6.51
C LYS A 107 14.83 5.15 -6.88
#